data_AF-A0A7M3MCN3-F1
#
_entry.id   AF-A0A7M3MCN3-F1
#
_cell.length_a   1.000
_cell.length_b   1.000
_cell.length_c   1.000
_cell.angle_alpha   90.00
_cell.angle_beta   90.00
_cell.angle_gamma   90.00
#
_symmetry.space_group_name_H-M   'P 1'
#
loop_
_entity.id
_entity.type
_entity.pdbx_description
1 polymer ?
#
loop_
_entity_poly.entity_id
_entity_poly.type
_entity_poly.pdbx_seq_one_letter_code
_entity_poly.pdbx_strand_id
1 'polypeptide(L)'
;MKDRYVFGISESGGSYLVRLVVPRFVARVVSTAEETEHSREWGCRYILRSGEMFCDFDWIDPKPGEELRQAILAEAEDAWMFFASVYRS
;
A
#
# COMPACT_ATOMS: atom_id res chain seq x y z
N MET A 1 15.90 3.16 4.05
CA MET A 1 14.55 2.55 4.06
C MET A 1 13.49 3.56 4.49
N LYS A 2 13.72 4.34 5.55
CA LYS A 2 12.75 5.32 6.10
C LYS A 2 12.41 6.52 5.20
N ASP A 3 13.25 6.87 4.23
CA ASP A 3 13.06 8.09 3.43
C ASP A 3 12.29 7.85 2.12
N ARG A 4 11.82 6.61 1.89
CA ARG A 4 11.14 6.22 0.65
C ARG A 4 9.62 6.19 0.76
N TYR A 5 9.09 6.08 1.98
CA TYR A 5 7.67 5.89 2.23
C TYR A 5 7.15 6.89 3.25
N VAL A 6 5.95 7.40 2.98
CA VAL A 6 5.15 8.17 3.93
C VAL A 6 3.88 7.39 4.21
N PHE A 7 3.54 7.31 5.50
CA PHE A 7 2.33 6.65 5.97
C PHE A 7 1.36 7.72 6.47
N GLY A 8 0.12 7.64 6.02
CA GLY A 8 -0.95 8.57 6.37
C GLY A 8 -2.12 7.85 7.00
N ILE A 9 -2.73 8.49 8.00
CA ILE A 9 -4.02 8.10 8.56
C ILE A 9 -4.97 9.27 8.31
N SER A 10 -6.08 9.04 7.60
CA SER A 10 -7.09 10.07 7.39
C SER A 10 -7.88 10.32 8.68
N GLU A 11 -8.58 11.45 8.74
CA GLU A 11 -9.48 11.78 9.86
C GLU A 11 -10.59 10.73 10.05
N SER A 12 -10.96 10.02 8.98
CA SER A 12 -11.92 8.92 9.00
C SER A 12 -11.31 7.56 9.39
N GLY A 13 -10.02 7.51 9.75
CA GLY A 13 -9.31 6.29 10.13
C GLY A 13 -8.79 5.45 8.95
N GLY A 14 -8.87 5.96 7.72
CA GLY A 14 -8.33 5.29 6.53
C GLY A 14 -6.82 5.30 6.54
N SER A 15 -6.19 4.17 6.23
CA SER A 15 -4.72 4.06 6.16
C SER A 15 -4.22 4.18 4.72
N TYR A 16 -3.10 4.89 4.53
CA TYR A 16 -2.51 5.15 3.21
C TYR A 16 -1.00 5.00 3.26
N LEU A 17 -0.42 4.52 2.16
CA LEU A 17 1.02 4.45 1.92
C LEU A 17 1.34 5.22 0.64
N VAL A 18 2.38 6.05 0.71
CA VAL A 18 2.91 6.82 -0.43
C VAL A 18 4.38 6.47 -0.61
N ARG A 19 4.77 6.05 -1.82
CA ARG A 19 6.17 5.89 -2.21
C ARG A 19 6.70 7.17 -2.87
N LEU A 20 7.77 7.74 -2.32
CA LEU A 20 8.33 9.04 -2.74
C LEU A 20 9.41 8.94 -3.83
N VAL A 21 9.92 7.74 -4.09
CA VAL A 21 10.94 7.46 -5.11
C VAL A 21 10.31 6.86 -6.37
N VAL A 22 10.97 6.94 -7.53
CA VAL A 22 10.46 6.40 -8.80
C VAL A 22 10.52 4.86 -8.79
N PRO A 23 9.48 4.15 -9.28
CA PRO A 23 8.15 4.67 -9.62
C PRO A 23 7.35 5.02 -8.37
N ARG A 24 6.81 6.24 -8.36
CA ARG A 24 6.02 6.78 -7.26
C ARG A 24 4.58 6.31 -7.39
N PHE A 25 3.99 5.95 -6.26
CA PHE A 25 2.59 5.59 -6.19
C PHE A 25 2.00 5.91 -4.83
N VAL A 26 0.68 5.99 -4.79
CA VAL A 26 -0.14 6.01 -3.58
C VAL A 26 -0.97 4.73 -3.55
N ALA A 27 -1.16 4.15 -2.38
CA ALA A 27 -2.09 3.05 -2.16
C ALA A 27 -2.83 3.23 -0.84
N ARG A 28 -4.10 2.81 -0.81
CA ARG A 28 -4.87 2.68 0.42
C ARG A 28 -4.61 1.31 1.05
N VAL A 29 -4.54 1.26 2.37
CA VAL A 29 -4.38 0.02 3.14
C VAL A 29 -5.65 -0.29 3.90
N VAL A 30 -6.17 -1.50 3.74
CA VAL A 30 -7.40 -1.96 4.39
C VAL A 30 -7.29 -3.40 4.87
N SER A 31 -8.09 -3.76 5.86
CA SER A 31 -8.25 -5.15 6.28
C SER A 31 -8.93 -5.96 5.17
N THR A 32 -8.44 -7.18 4.92
CA THR A 32 -9.11 -8.09 3.96
C THR A 32 -10.50 -8.54 4.44
N ALA A 33 -10.78 -8.45 5.75
CA ALA A 33 -12.08 -8.79 6.31
C ALA A 33 -13.16 -7.71 6.10
N GLU A 34 -12.76 -6.46 5.88
CA GLU A 34 -13.67 -5.31 5.71
C GLU A 34 -14.13 -5.13 4.26
N GLU A 35 -13.56 -5.88 3.32
CA GLU A 35 -13.82 -5.73 1.90
C GLU A 35 -14.97 -6.63 1.42
N THR A 36 -16.16 -6.46 2.00
CA THR A 36 -17.37 -7.16 1.56
C THR A 36 -18.13 -6.44 0.43
N GLU A 37 -17.93 -5.13 0.22
CA GLU A 37 -18.83 -4.34 -0.65
C GLU A 37 -18.20 -3.31 -1.60
N HIS A 38 -16.88 -3.08 -1.56
CA HIS A 38 -16.28 -2.12 -2.50
C HIS A 38 -15.98 -2.76 -3.88
N SER A 39 -16.56 -2.13 -4.90
CA SER A 39 -16.57 -2.53 -6.31
C SER A 39 -15.23 -3.08 -6.77
N ARG A 40 -15.27 -4.30 -7.34
CA ARG A 40 -14.18 -5.00 -8.02
C ARG A 40 -13.56 -4.25 -9.23
N GLU A 41 -13.91 -2.99 -9.45
CA GLU A 41 -13.64 -2.31 -10.71
C GLU A 41 -12.25 -1.70 -10.83
N TRP A 42 -11.43 -1.65 -9.78
CA TRP A 42 -10.07 -1.09 -9.88
C TRP A 42 -9.02 -2.19 -9.63
N GLY A 43 -8.67 -2.87 -10.72
CA GLY A 43 -8.00 -4.18 -10.78
C GLY A 43 -6.53 -4.28 -10.37
N CYS A 44 -6.10 -3.67 -9.26
CA CYS A 44 -4.80 -3.96 -8.67
C CYS A 44 -4.93 -4.02 -7.14
N ARG A 45 -5.06 -5.23 -6.60
CA ARG A 45 -4.94 -5.50 -5.16
C ARG A 45 -3.64 -6.23 -4.90
N TYR A 46 -2.99 -5.93 -3.78
CA TYR A 46 -1.82 -6.66 -3.31
C TYR A 46 -2.06 -7.09 -1.86
N ILE A 47 -2.26 -8.39 -1.66
CA ILE A 47 -2.57 -8.98 -0.35
C ILE A 47 -1.28 -9.09 0.45
N LEU A 48 -1.29 -8.54 1.67
CA LEU A 48 -0.17 -8.58 2.60
C LEU A 48 -0.24 -9.82 3.48
N ARG A 49 0.91 -10.24 4.02
CA ARG A 49 1.01 -11.33 5.00
C ARG A 49 0.31 -11.02 6.32
N SER A 50 0.02 -9.76 6.62
CA SER A 50 -0.71 -9.33 7.83
C SER A 50 -2.22 -9.60 7.78
N GLY A 51 -2.78 -9.96 6.62
CA GLY A 51 -4.23 -10.00 6.43
C GLY A 51 -4.85 -8.64 6.05
N GLU A 52 -4.02 -7.64 5.75
CA GLU A 52 -4.41 -6.40 5.08
C GLU A 52 -4.09 -6.47 3.58
N MET A 53 -4.45 -5.44 2.82
CA MET A 53 -4.08 -5.30 1.41
C MET A 53 -3.81 -3.84 1.03
N PHE A 54 -2.92 -3.67 0.05
CA PHE A 54 -2.83 -2.44 -0.72
C PHE A 54 -3.85 -2.45 -1.86
N CYS A 55 -4.63 -1.39 -1.96
CA CYS A 55 -5.68 -1.18 -2.96
C CYS A 55 -5.68 0.28 -3.44
N ASP A 56 -6.53 0.59 -4.43
CA ASP A 56 -6.70 1.93 -4.99
C ASP A 56 -5.36 2.58 -5.39
N PHE A 57 -4.53 1.81 -6.10
CA PHE A 57 -3.22 2.28 -6.55
C PHE A 57 -3.36 3.45 -7.52
N ASP A 58 -2.74 4.57 -7.16
CA ASP A 58 -2.52 5.70 -8.06
C ASP A 58 -1.03 5.78 -8.40
N TRP A 59 -0.67 5.42 -9.63
CA TRP A 59 0.71 5.44 -10.12
C TRP A 59 1.00 6.80 -10.74
N ILE A 60 1.88 7.57 -10.11
CA ILE A 60 2.27 8.92 -10.56
C ILE A 60 3.24 8.81 -11.75
N ASP A 61 4.10 7.79 -11.72
CA ASP A 61 5.05 7.46 -12.79
C ASP A 61 4.54 6.28 -13.62
N PRO A 62 5.08 6.04 -14.84
CA PRO A 62 4.71 4.87 -15.64
C PRO A 62 4.82 3.59 -14.83
N LYS A 63 3.77 2.75 -14.91
CA LYS A 63 3.71 1.49 -14.19
C LYS A 63 4.96 0.64 -14.53
N PRO A 64 5.74 0.20 -13.53
CA PRO A 64 6.93 -0.60 -13.79
C PRO A 64 6.55 -1.95 -14.41
N GLY A 65 7.52 -2.57 -15.08
CA GLY A 65 7.41 -3.97 -15.49
C GLY A 65 7.16 -4.90 -14.29
N GLU A 66 6.62 -6.09 -14.56
CA GLU A 66 6.08 -6.97 -13.51
C GLU A 66 7.11 -7.35 -12.43
N GLU A 67 8.34 -7.68 -12.82
CA GLU A 67 9.40 -8.05 -11.87
C GLU A 67 9.75 -6.90 -10.90
N LEU A 68 9.97 -5.70 -11.44
CA LEU A 68 10.23 -4.51 -10.64
C LEU A 68 9.02 -4.14 -9.77
N ARG A 69 7.80 -4.33 -10.30
CA ARG A 69 6.56 -4.12 -9.54
C ARG A 69 6.51 -5.02 -8.31
N GLN A 70 6.78 -6.31 -8.45
CA GLN A 70 6.76 -7.26 -7.33
C GLN A 70 7.82 -6.89 -6.28
N ALA A 71 9.03 -6.54 -6.69
CA ALA A 71 10.08 -6.11 -5.76
C ALA A 71 9.70 -4.86 -4.97
N ILE A 72 9.07 -3.88 -5.63
CA ILE A 72 8.59 -2.65 -4.98
C ILE A 72 7.46 -2.93 -4.01
N LEU A 73 6.51 -3.80 -4.36
CA LEU A 73 5.38 -4.12 -3.49
C LEU A 73 5.84 -4.92 -2.26
N ALA A 74 6.80 -5.82 -2.40
CA ALA A 74 7.43 -6.51 -1.27
C ALA A 74 8.16 -5.52 -0.34
N GLU A 75 8.93 -4.57 -0.90
CA GLU A 75 9.57 -3.51 -0.11
C GLU A 75 8.52 -2.64 0.63
N ALA A 76 7.41 -2.31 -0.04
CA ALA A 76 6.33 -1.54 0.55
C ALA A 76 5.62 -2.30 1.68
N GLU A 77 5.43 -3.61 1.56
CA GLU A 77 4.89 -4.47 2.62
C GLU A 77 5.80 -4.45 3.85
N ASP A 78 7.11 -4.68 3.67
CA ASP A 78 8.04 -4.67 4.80
C ASP A 78 8.06 -3.30 5.51
N ALA A 79 7.99 -2.21 4.74
CA ALA A 79 7.91 -0.85 5.28
C ALA A 79 6.60 -0.63 6.07
N TRP A 80 5.47 -1.12 5.54
CA TRP A 80 4.18 -1.05 6.22
C TRP A 80 4.16 -1.85 7.52
N MET A 81 4.68 -3.08 7.51
CA MET A 81 4.76 -3.92 8.71
C MET A 81 5.59 -3.26 9.82
N PHE A 82 6.72 -2.65 9.45
CA PHE A 82 7.51 -1.86 10.39
C PHE A 82 6.69 -0.69 10.97
N PHE A 83 6.03 0.11 10.13
CA PHE A 83 5.18 1.21 10.59
C PHE A 83 4.07 0.73 11.51
N ALA A 84 3.30 -0.29 11.10
CA ALA A 84 2.19 -0.82 11.88
C ALA A 84 2.64 -1.32 13.25
N SER A 85 3.78 -2.03 13.32
CA SER A 85 4.33 -2.51 14.59
C SER A 85 4.73 -1.40 15.57
N VAL A 86 5.07 -0.20 15.08
CA VAL A 86 5.54 0.92 15.90
C VAL A 86 4.42 1.88 16.26
N TYR A 87 3.45 2.09 15.36
CA TYR A 87 2.50 3.20 15.45
C TYR A 87 1.03 2.78 15.56
N ARG A 88 0.69 1.49 15.40
CA ARG A 88 -0.69 0.98 15.49
C ARG A 88 -0.88 -0.02 16.66
N SER A 89 0.01 0.00 17.65
CA SER A 89 -0.05 -0.83 18.87
C SER A 89 -1.23 -0.47 19.77
#